data_AF-A0A2V9XNF3-F1
#
_entry.id   AF-A0A2V9XNF3-F1
#
_cell.length_a   1.000
_cell.length_b   1.000
_cell.length_c   1.000
_cell.angle_alpha   90.00
_cell.angle_beta   90.00
_cell.angle_gamma   90.00
#
_symmetry.space_group_name_H-M   'P 1'
#
loop_
_entity.id
_entity.type
_entity.pdbx_description
1 polymer ?
#
loop_
_entity_poly.entity_id
_entity_poly.type
_entity_poly.pdbx_seq_one_letter_code
_entity_poly.pdbx_strand_id
1 'polypeptide(L)'
;INHAVLRFQDHFGRLTGEIANLKDRAVSDTDAKAILHDVFVEGILPIRLLPEASNLYFEPFVDEFRPRNAWSLHNAFTAVAKEMPITTRMPAIQELGRYFGMTNPSEG
;
A
#
# COMPACT_ATOMS: atom_id res chain seq x y z
N ILE A 1 -14.33 32.06 -0.32
CA ILE A 1 -14.28 30.58 -0.25
C ILE A 1 -13.00 30.20 0.47
N ASN A 2 -13.05 29.33 1.48
CA ASN A 2 -11.89 29.01 2.32
C ASN A 2 -10.95 28.04 1.58
N HIS A 3 -9.75 28.53 1.23
CA HIS A 3 -8.75 27.79 0.45
C HIS A 3 -8.29 26.49 1.12
N ALA A 4 -8.40 26.38 2.46
CA ALA A 4 -8.08 25.15 3.18
C ALA A 4 -9.12 24.04 2.96
N VAL A 5 -10.40 24.41 2.83
CA VAL A 5 -11.50 23.46 2.60
C VAL A 5 -11.39 22.87 1.19
N LEU A 6 -11.08 23.70 0.19
CA LEU A 6 -10.85 23.23 -1.18
C LEU A 6 -9.68 22.24 -1.27
N ARG A 7 -8.52 22.58 -0.68
CA ARG A 7 -7.37 21.66 -0.66
C ARG A 7 -7.66 20.32 0.01
N PHE A 8 -8.45 20.34 1.09
CA PHE A 8 -8.86 19.10 1.76
C PHE A 8 -9.78 18.26 0.87
N GLN A 9 -10.77 18.89 0.23
CA GLN A 9 -11.70 18.21 -0.68
C GLN A 9 -10.97 17.58 -1.87
N ASP A 10 -10.04 18.32 -2.49
CA ASP A 10 -9.25 17.84 -3.62
C ASP A 10 -8.36 16.65 -3.21
N HIS A 11 -7.67 16.77 -2.06
CA HIS A 11 -6.82 15.69 -1.54
C HIS A 11 -7.64 14.43 -1.21
N PHE A 12 -8.79 14.59 -0.56
CA PHE A 12 -9.67 13.49 -0.21
C PHE A 12 -10.26 12.79 -1.44
N GLY A 13 -10.67 13.56 -2.44
CA GLY A 13 -11.16 13.03 -3.72
C GLY A 13 -10.10 12.19 -4.43
N ARG A 14 -8.85 12.69 -4.48
CA ARG A 14 -7.72 11.98 -5.06
C ARG A 14 -7.44 10.66 -4.34
N LEU A 15 -7.35 10.68 -3.01
CA LEU A 15 -7.10 9.48 -2.21
C LEU A 15 -8.20 8.42 -2.41
N THR A 16 -9.46 8.85 -2.47
CA THR A 16 -10.59 7.96 -2.72
C THR A 16 -10.50 7.31 -4.10
N GLY A 17 -10.10 8.08 -5.12
CA GLY A 17 -9.85 7.57 -6.47
C GLY A 17 -8.69 6.57 -6.53
N GLU A 18 -7.59 6.85 -5.85
CA GLU A 18 -6.43 5.92 -5.76
C GLU A 18 -6.81 4.59 -5.10
N ILE A 19 -7.58 4.64 -4.00
CA ILE A 19 -8.08 3.43 -3.34
C ILE A 19 -8.99 2.64 -4.29
N ALA A 20 -9.91 3.30 -5.00
CA ALA A 20 -10.79 2.66 -5.96
C ALA A 20 -9.99 1.95 -7.07
N ASN A 21 -9.00 2.63 -7.65
CA ASN A 21 -8.13 2.06 -8.69
C ASN A 21 -7.39 0.81 -8.19
N LEU A 22 -6.90 0.80 -6.95
CA LEU A 22 -6.27 -0.38 -6.37
C LEU A 22 -7.26 -1.50 -6.05
N LYS A 23 -8.52 -1.17 -5.71
CA LYS A 23 -9.55 -2.18 -5.47
C LYS A 23 -9.98 -2.88 -6.76
N ASP A 24 -10.00 -2.17 -7.88
CA ASP A 24 -10.35 -2.72 -9.20
C ASP A 24 -9.21 -3.52 -9.85
N ARG A 25 -7.96 -3.29 -9.41
CA ARG A 25 -6.79 -4.03 -9.90
C ARG A 25 -6.70 -5.43 -9.25
N ALA A 26 -7.22 -6.43 -9.94
CA ALA A 26 -7.00 -7.83 -9.60
C ALA A 26 -5.50 -8.18 -9.62
N VAL A 27 -5.08 -9.04 -8.71
CA VAL A 27 -3.70 -9.53 -8.60
C VAL A 27 -3.77 -11.04 -8.52
N SER A 28 -3.10 -11.75 -9.44
CA SER A 28 -3.02 -13.21 -9.36
C SER A 28 -2.09 -13.63 -8.21
N ASP A 29 -2.24 -14.84 -7.71
CA ASP A 29 -1.33 -15.35 -6.66
C ASP A 29 0.14 -15.35 -7.11
N THR A 30 0.40 -15.56 -8.41
CA THR A 30 1.74 -15.50 -9.00
C THR A 30 2.28 -14.07 -8.98
N ASP A 31 1.48 -13.10 -9.42
CA ASP A 31 1.87 -11.69 -9.43
C ASP A 31 2.07 -11.17 -8.00
N ALA A 32 1.21 -11.58 -7.06
CA ALA A 32 1.37 -11.21 -5.65
C ALA A 32 2.67 -11.75 -5.06
N LYS A 33 3.06 -12.99 -5.39
CA LYS A 33 4.35 -13.56 -4.96
C LYS A 33 5.53 -12.84 -5.59
N ALA A 34 5.44 -12.44 -6.85
CA ALA A 34 6.46 -11.65 -7.52
C ALA A 34 6.60 -10.26 -6.86
N ILE A 35 5.49 -9.56 -6.63
CA ILE A 35 5.47 -8.27 -5.96
C ILE A 35 6.03 -8.38 -4.52
N LEU A 36 5.62 -9.41 -3.76
CA LEU A 36 6.21 -9.70 -2.45
C LEU A 36 7.72 -9.84 -2.57
N HIS A 37 8.20 -10.73 -3.44
CA HIS A 37 9.61 -10.93 -3.67
C HIS A 37 10.35 -9.61 -3.96
N ASP A 38 9.87 -8.84 -4.93
CA ASP A 38 10.54 -7.62 -5.39
C ASP A 38 10.60 -6.56 -4.29
N VAL A 39 9.50 -6.33 -3.56
CA VAL A 39 9.46 -5.38 -2.43
C VAL A 39 10.51 -5.70 -1.36
N PHE A 40 10.72 -6.98 -1.06
CA PHE A 40 11.68 -7.39 -0.04
C PHE A 40 13.13 -7.45 -0.57
N VAL A 41 13.34 -7.84 -1.82
CA VAL A 41 14.67 -7.89 -2.45
C VAL A 41 15.23 -6.50 -2.71
N GLU A 42 14.38 -5.55 -3.12
CA GLU A 42 14.72 -4.13 -3.28
C GLU A 42 14.97 -3.42 -1.94
N GLY A 43 14.67 -4.09 -0.81
CA GLY A 43 14.92 -3.57 0.53
C GLY A 43 13.93 -2.48 0.97
N ILE A 44 12.77 -2.36 0.30
CA ILE A 44 11.70 -1.43 0.71
C ILE A 44 11.21 -1.80 2.11
N LEU A 45 11.06 -3.11 2.38
CA LEU A 45 10.76 -3.64 3.70
C LEU A 45 11.84 -4.65 4.14
N PRO A 46 12.14 -4.74 5.45
CA PRO A 46 13.05 -5.77 5.97
C PRO A 46 12.54 -7.20 5.71
N ILE A 47 13.40 -8.09 5.22
CA ILE A 47 13.04 -9.48 4.86
C ILE A 47 12.36 -10.26 5.99
N ARG A 48 12.64 -9.94 7.27
CA ARG A 48 11.99 -10.56 8.42
C ARG A 48 10.46 -10.37 8.46
N LEU A 49 9.93 -9.36 7.75
CA LEU A 49 8.51 -9.05 7.68
C LEU A 49 7.78 -9.81 6.56
N LEU A 50 8.51 -10.47 5.65
CA LEU A 50 7.92 -11.22 4.54
C LEU A 50 6.89 -12.28 4.99
N PRO A 51 7.15 -13.10 6.02
CA PRO A 51 6.18 -14.12 6.44
C PRO A 51 4.84 -13.50 6.85
N GLU A 52 4.85 -12.41 7.61
CA GLU A 52 3.62 -11.75 8.06
C GLU A 52 2.91 -11.02 6.91
N ALA A 53 3.65 -10.34 6.02
CA ALA A 53 3.06 -9.69 4.85
C ALA A 53 2.37 -10.72 3.93
N SER A 54 3.02 -11.87 3.74
CA SER A 54 2.46 -13.00 3.00
C SER A 54 1.18 -13.51 3.66
N ASN A 55 1.19 -13.74 4.98
CA ASN A 55 0.03 -14.22 5.72
C ASN A 55 -1.16 -13.25 5.63
N LEU A 56 -0.92 -11.95 5.84
CA LEU A 56 -1.97 -10.92 5.78
C LEU A 56 -2.64 -10.83 4.40
N TYR A 57 -1.92 -11.14 3.32
CA TYR A 57 -2.46 -11.13 1.97
C TYR A 57 -3.13 -12.45 1.58
N PHE A 58 -2.48 -13.60 1.82
CA PHE A 58 -2.98 -14.91 1.39
C PHE A 58 -4.06 -15.47 2.33
N GLU A 59 -4.02 -15.15 3.62
CA GLU A 59 -4.95 -15.61 4.64
C GLU A 59 -5.62 -14.41 5.36
N PRO A 60 -6.37 -13.54 4.63
CA PRO A 60 -6.93 -12.33 5.20
C PRO A 60 -8.04 -12.65 6.21
N PHE A 61 -7.87 -12.17 7.44
CA PHE A 61 -8.89 -12.28 8.51
C PHE A 61 -9.90 -11.12 8.51
N VAL A 62 -9.63 -10.04 7.78
CA VAL A 62 -10.55 -8.90 7.59
C VAL A 62 -11.28 -9.07 6.27
N ASP A 63 -12.62 -9.04 6.31
CA ASP A 63 -13.47 -9.28 5.14
C ASP A 63 -13.17 -8.35 3.95
N GLU A 64 -12.81 -7.09 4.20
CA GLU A 64 -12.45 -6.12 3.16
C GLU A 64 -11.24 -6.55 2.31
N PHE A 65 -10.36 -7.40 2.85
CA PHE A 65 -9.13 -7.85 2.17
C PHE A 65 -9.27 -9.24 1.54
N ARG A 66 -10.40 -9.93 1.74
CA ARG A 66 -10.70 -11.21 1.06
C ARG A 66 -10.65 -11.17 -0.47
N PRO A 67 -10.95 -10.05 -1.16
CA PRO A 67 -10.77 -9.97 -2.61
C PRO A 67 -9.33 -10.15 -3.08
N ARG A 68 -8.32 -9.96 -2.20
CA ARG A 68 -6.89 -10.11 -2.50
C ARG A 68 -6.45 -9.35 -3.76
N ASN A 69 -7.00 -8.16 -3.96
CA ASN A 69 -6.62 -7.22 -5.00
C ASN A 69 -5.38 -6.40 -4.59
N ALA A 70 -4.95 -5.47 -5.45
CA ALA A 70 -3.80 -4.62 -5.17
C ALA A 70 -3.97 -3.77 -3.91
N TRP A 71 -5.20 -3.34 -3.60
CA TRP A 71 -5.50 -2.65 -2.34
C TRP A 71 -5.19 -3.53 -1.12
N SER A 72 -5.56 -4.81 -1.17
CA SER A 72 -5.29 -5.78 -0.11
C SER A 72 -3.79 -6.00 0.07
N LEU A 73 -3.04 -6.14 -1.02
CA LEU A 73 -1.58 -6.34 -0.98
C LEU A 73 -0.84 -5.11 -0.45
N HIS A 74 -1.21 -3.91 -0.89
CA HIS A 74 -0.69 -2.67 -0.33
C HIS A 74 -0.97 -2.57 1.17
N ASN A 75 -2.16 -2.95 1.62
CA ASN A 75 -2.50 -2.96 3.05
C ASN A 75 -1.68 -3.99 3.84
N ALA A 76 -1.41 -5.17 3.30
CA ALA A 76 -0.53 -6.14 3.93
C ALA A 76 0.88 -5.56 4.19
N PHE A 77 1.46 -4.88 3.20
CA PHE A 77 2.76 -4.21 3.35
C PHE A 77 2.74 -3.08 4.37
N THR A 78 1.77 -2.17 4.26
CA THR A 78 1.67 -1.03 5.17
C THR A 78 1.32 -1.45 6.60
N ALA A 79 0.65 -2.60 6.79
CA ALA A 79 0.40 -3.19 8.10
C ALA A 79 1.70 -3.65 8.77
N VAL A 80 2.53 -4.46 8.09
CA VAL A 80 3.81 -4.93 8.67
C VAL A 80 4.83 -3.81 8.84
N ALA A 81 4.79 -2.80 7.96
CA ALA A 81 5.67 -1.63 8.06
C ALA A 81 5.48 -0.86 9.39
N LYS A 82 4.33 -1.03 10.08
CA LYS A 82 4.10 -0.41 11.40
C LYS A 82 5.12 -0.85 12.46
N GLU A 83 5.73 -2.02 12.30
CA GLU A 83 6.81 -2.52 13.16
C GLU A 83 8.15 -1.80 12.98
N MET A 84 8.31 -1.03 11.90
CA MET A 84 9.55 -0.31 11.61
C MET A 84 9.65 1.00 12.42
N PRO A 85 10.86 1.44 12.79
CA PRO A 85 11.08 2.79 13.31
C PRO A 85 10.52 3.85 12.38
N ILE A 86 9.94 4.94 12.92
CA ILE A 86 9.31 6.01 12.11
C ILE A 86 10.24 6.55 11.02
N THR A 87 11.54 6.65 11.30
CA THR A 87 12.58 7.17 10.40
C THR A 87 12.74 6.34 9.13
N THR A 88 12.56 5.02 9.21
CA THR A 88 12.63 4.11 8.04
C THR A 88 11.25 3.75 7.51
N ARG A 89 10.22 3.78 8.36
CA ARG A 89 8.83 3.51 7.98
C ARG A 89 8.30 4.54 6.99
N MET A 90 8.50 5.84 7.23
CA MET A 90 7.93 6.88 6.36
C MET A 90 8.47 6.80 4.91
N PRO A 91 9.79 6.65 4.68
CA PRO A 91 10.32 6.38 3.35
C PRO A 91 9.75 5.12 2.70
N ALA A 92 9.64 4.01 3.46
CA ALA A 92 9.10 2.75 2.93
C ALA A 92 7.63 2.89 2.51
N ILE A 93 6.79 3.56 3.31
CA ILE A 93 5.38 3.82 2.96
C ILE A 93 5.27 4.67 1.68
N GLN A 94 6.14 5.67 1.50
CA GLN A 94 6.15 6.49 0.29
C GLN A 94 6.58 5.68 -0.94
N GLU A 95 7.59 4.82 -0.80
CA GLU A 95 8.05 3.94 -1.87
C GLU A 95 6.98 2.91 -2.24
N LEU A 96 6.30 2.31 -1.26
CA LEU A 96 5.14 1.45 -1.50
C LEU A 96 4.02 2.20 -2.22
N GLY A 97 3.74 3.44 -1.84
CA GLY A 97 2.79 4.29 -2.55
C GLY A 97 3.16 4.41 -4.03
N ARG A 98 4.41 4.79 -4.33
CA ARG A 98 4.93 4.87 -5.71
C ARG A 98 4.83 3.54 -6.46
N TYR A 99 5.25 2.44 -5.84
CA TYR A 99 5.21 1.09 -6.41
C TYR A 99 3.80 0.70 -6.84
N PHE A 100 2.79 1.09 -6.05
CA PHE A 100 1.39 0.80 -6.35
C PHE A 100 0.71 1.81 -7.30
N GLY A 101 1.39 2.91 -7.65
CA GLY A 101 0.86 3.97 -8.50
C GLY A 101 0.04 5.02 -7.75
N MET A 102 0.23 5.14 -6.43
CA MET A 102 -0.37 6.21 -5.61
C MET A 102 0.50 7.47 -5.69
N THR A 103 -0.13 8.62 -5.88
CA THR A 103 0.57 9.90 -6.04
C THR A 103 0.90 10.53 -4.70
N ASN A 104 2.17 10.89 -4.51
CA ASN A 104 2.58 11.61 -3.32
C ASN A 104 1.92 13.02 -3.33
N PRO A 105 1.57 13.61 -2.18
CA PRO A 105 1.05 14.98 -2.12
C PRO A 105 2.04 16.06 -2.56
N SER A 106 3.32 15.70 -2.77
CA SER A 106 4.43 16.63 -3.00
C SER A 106 4.66 17.02 -4.46
N GLU A 107 3.91 16.45 -5.41
CA GLU A 107 4.13 16.67 -6.86
C GLU A 107 2.98 17.48 -7.53
N GLY A 108 2.31 18.34 -6.77
CA GLY A 108 1.27 19.27 -7.28
C GLY A 108 1.46 20.69 -6.76
#